data_AF-A0A800BPN9-F1
#
_entry.id   AF-A0A800BPN9-F1
#
_cell.length_a   1.000
_cell.length_b   1.000
_cell.length_c   1.000
_cell.angle_alpha   90.00
_cell.angle_beta   90.00
_cell.angle_gamma   90.00
#
_symmetry.space_group_name_H-M   'P 1'
#
loop_
_entity.id
_entity.type
_entity.pdbx_description
1 polymer ?
#
loop_
_entity_poly.entity_id
_entity_poly.type
_entity_poly.pdbx_seq_one_letter_code
_entity_poly.pdbx_strand_id
1 'polypeptide(L)'
;MTCRTAFFCIVVFLFASYFMGNKGAKGKSNMSSPEQLKYATSDESDFQRMPEPKPGDWLFQFHESRQSFKEYVNSEPLQTTGQRKVMVFQPVGEFSEEERELVEKAITFASIWFDIPTRIENGLPLPEKGWQRIRQFPWQDKPVTQYRTDYFLNLLLPSRLPDDAVCYLAVTNGDLYPEESWNFVFGQATLSRGVGVYSIIRYFPKFWGEKESGSSQIITLRRICKVLTHEAGHMLGLGHCIDYLCNMNGSNSLEESDRRPLRLCPLCLKKLQWNRKFDVIERYEKLYTFFQENGLKEEEAWTASRLKKIKAVQ
;
A
#
# COMPACT_ATOMS: atom_id res chain seq x y z
N MET A 1 43.41 -32.75 -7.20
CA MET A 1 42.90 -32.25 -8.50
C MET A 1 41.68 -33.06 -8.88
N THR A 2 40.48 -32.51 -8.67
CA THR A 2 39.26 -32.77 -9.46
C THR A 2 38.21 -31.76 -9.01
N CYS A 3 38.18 -30.65 -9.73
CA CYS A 3 37.25 -29.54 -9.55
C CYS A 3 35.85 -30.00 -9.99
N ARG A 4 34.87 -30.03 -9.06
CA ARG A 4 33.46 -30.17 -9.42
C ARG A 4 32.83 -28.78 -9.43
N THR A 5 32.79 -28.22 -10.63
CA THR A 5 32.08 -26.98 -10.95
C THR A 5 30.56 -27.27 -10.88
N ALA A 6 29.90 -26.77 -9.85
CA ALA A 6 28.44 -26.78 -9.79
C ALA A 6 27.92 -25.64 -10.68
N PHE A 7 27.22 -26.00 -11.74
CA PHE A 7 26.45 -25.07 -12.57
C PHE A 7 25.34 -24.45 -11.72
N PHE A 8 25.49 -23.17 -11.35
CA PHE A 8 24.37 -22.34 -10.93
C PHE A 8 23.53 -22.02 -12.17
N CYS A 9 22.39 -22.68 -12.33
CA CYS A 9 21.35 -22.25 -13.26
C CYS A 9 20.76 -20.93 -12.72
N ILE A 10 21.31 -19.80 -13.14
CA ILE A 10 20.65 -18.50 -13.02
C ILE A 10 19.48 -18.53 -14.01
N VAL A 11 18.29 -18.83 -13.52
CA VAL A 11 17.07 -18.68 -14.31
C VAL A 11 16.71 -17.19 -14.28
N VAL A 12 17.20 -16.45 -15.29
CA VAL A 12 16.74 -15.09 -15.58
C VAL A 12 15.33 -15.19 -16.14
N PHE A 13 14.31 -15.06 -15.30
CA PHE A 13 12.95 -14.85 -15.77
C PHE A 13 12.78 -13.39 -16.17
N LEU A 14 12.55 -13.17 -17.45
CA LEU A 14 12.18 -11.89 -18.04
C LEU A 14 10.88 -11.41 -17.39
N PHE A 15 10.96 -10.31 -16.63
CA PHE A 15 9.78 -9.57 -16.21
C PHE A 15 9.09 -9.01 -17.45
N ALA A 16 7.94 -9.57 -17.80
CA ALA A 16 7.05 -8.93 -18.75
C ALA A 16 6.56 -7.64 -18.10
N SER A 17 7.10 -6.50 -18.55
CA SER A 17 6.60 -5.18 -18.19
C SER A 17 5.16 -5.10 -18.68
N TYR A 18 4.19 -5.31 -17.78
CA TYR A 18 2.80 -4.99 -18.07
C TYR A 18 2.66 -3.46 -18.03
N PHE A 19 3.15 -2.81 -19.08
CA PHE A 19 2.72 -1.46 -19.41
C PHE A 19 1.24 -1.58 -19.80
N MET A 20 0.33 -1.41 -18.83
CA MET A 20 -1.00 -0.90 -19.13
C MET A 20 -0.87 0.56 -19.55
N GLY A 21 -0.19 0.79 -20.68
CA GLY A 21 -0.34 1.99 -21.46
C GLY A 21 -1.75 1.94 -22.04
N ASN A 22 -2.69 2.57 -21.34
CA ASN A 22 -4.02 2.83 -21.87
C ASN A 22 -3.89 3.80 -23.05
N LYS A 23 -3.51 3.28 -24.22
CA LYS A 23 -3.49 4.01 -25.47
C LYS A 23 -4.93 4.13 -25.98
N GLY A 24 -5.54 5.26 -25.66
CA GLY A 24 -6.48 5.93 -26.56
C GLY A 24 -7.78 5.19 -26.87
N ALA A 25 -8.68 5.13 -25.88
CA ALA A 25 -10.09 5.33 -26.16
C ALA A 25 -10.45 6.74 -25.71
N LYS A 26 -10.35 7.74 -26.61
CA LYS A 26 -11.03 9.04 -26.43
C LYS A 26 -12.54 8.85 -26.61
N GLY A 27 -13.16 8.04 -25.76
CA GLY A 27 -14.55 8.26 -25.41
C GLY A 27 -14.59 9.53 -24.56
N LYS A 28 -15.55 10.42 -24.79
CA LYS A 28 -15.78 11.55 -23.87
C LYS A 28 -16.07 10.96 -22.49
N SER A 29 -15.07 10.87 -21.60
CA SER A 29 -15.35 10.62 -20.20
C SER A 29 -16.11 11.85 -19.72
N ASN A 30 -17.36 11.63 -19.30
CA ASN A 30 -18.11 12.66 -18.60
C ASN A 30 -17.39 12.86 -17.26
N MET A 31 -16.44 13.78 -17.24
CA MET A 31 -15.77 14.21 -16.01
C MET A 31 -16.85 14.62 -15.01
N SER A 32 -16.70 14.16 -13.78
CA SER A 32 -17.56 14.48 -12.66
C SER A 32 -17.78 15.98 -12.54
N SER A 33 -19.02 16.40 -12.31
CA SER A 33 -19.35 17.81 -12.12
C SER A 33 -18.73 18.35 -10.81
N PRO A 34 -18.55 19.68 -10.67
CA PRO A 34 -18.13 20.29 -9.41
C PRO A 34 -19.00 19.89 -8.22
N GLU A 35 -20.31 19.72 -8.43
CA GLU A 35 -21.30 19.30 -7.44
C GLU A 35 -21.08 17.85 -7.02
N GLN A 36 -20.83 16.96 -7.98
CA GLN A 36 -20.50 15.55 -7.73
C GLN A 36 -19.18 15.42 -6.96
N LEU A 37 -18.15 16.18 -7.34
CA LEU A 37 -16.88 16.22 -6.61
C LEU A 37 -17.07 16.75 -5.19
N LYS A 38 -17.84 17.83 -5.02
CA LYS A 38 -18.15 18.40 -3.71
C LYS A 38 -18.88 17.38 -2.84
N TYR A 39 -19.89 16.69 -3.38
CA TYR A 39 -20.60 15.63 -2.66
C TYR A 39 -19.65 14.50 -2.26
N ALA A 40 -18.84 13.98 -3.19
CA ALA A 40 -17.92 12.89 -2.91
C ALA A 40 -16.93 13.21 -1.78
N THR A 41 -16.46 14.47 -1.71
CA THR A 41 -15.42 14.94 -0.76
C THR A 41 -15.94 15.61 0.50
N SER A 42 -17.26 15.83 0.62
CA SER A 42 -17.85 16.56 1.75
C SER A 42 -19.07 15.87 2.39
N ASP A 43 -19.76 14.99 1.67
CA ASP A 43 -20.87 14.24 2.25
C ASP A 43 -20.34 13.16 3.21
N GLU A 44 -20.79 13.23 4.46
CA GLU A 44 -20.35 12.35 5.56
C GLU A 44 -21.34 11.19 5.80
N SER A 45 -22.48 11.16 5.10
CA SER A 45 -23.60 10.25 5.41
C SER A 45 -23.25 8.75 5.36
N ASP A 46 -22.26 8.38 4.55
CA ASP A 46 -21.77 7.00 4.38
C ASP A 46 -20.54 6.66 5.25
N PHE A 47 -20.12 7.58 6.12
CA PHE A 47 -18.85 7.48 6.84
C PHE A 47 -19.04 7.46 8.35
N GLN A 48 -18.62 6.36 8.96
CA GLN A 48 -18.62 6.21 10.40
C GLN A 48 -17.49 7.04 11.04
N ARG A 49 -17.83 7.80 12.08
CA ARG A 49 -16.85 8.48 12.94
C ARG A 49 -15.97 7.47 13.68
N MET A 50 -14.77 7.90 14.07
CA MET A 50 -13.93 7.06 14.93
C MET A 50 -14.68 6.77 16.24
N PRO A 51 -14.81 5.49 16.65
CA PRO A 51 -15.32 5.17 17.98
C PRO A 51 -14.28 5.55 19.04
N GLU A 52 -14.73 5.64 20.29
CA GLU A 52 -13.83 5.78 21.44
C GLU A 52 -12.77 4.67 21.46
N PRO A 53 -11.47 5.00 21.59
CA PRO A 53 -10.40 4.01 21.60
C PRO A 53 -10.52 3.03 22.77
N LYS A 54 -10.26 1.75 22.51
CA LYS A 54 -10.24 0.70 23.54
C LYS A 54 -8.81 0.40 23.97
N PRO A 55 -8.59 -0.18 25.18
CA PRO A 55 -7.28 -0.66 25.58
C PRO A 55 -6.64 -1.54 24.50
N GLY A 56 -5.43 -1.18 24.07
CA GLY A 56 -4.69 -1.85 22.99
C GLY A 56 -4.79 -1.18 21.62
N ASP A 57 -5.85 -0.39 21.35
CA ASP A 57 -5.96 0.39 20.11
C ASP A 57 -4.87 1.49 20.04
N TRP A 58 -4.47 1.86 18.82
CA TRP A 58 -3.44 2.88 18.59
C TRP A 58 -3.70 4.19 19.33
N LEU A 59 -4.90 4.76 19.18
CA LEU A 59 -5.27 6.05 19.80
C LEU A 59 -5.49 5.96 21.31
N PHE A 60 -5.52 4.77 21.91
CA PHE A 60 -5.50 4.62 23.36
C PHE A 60 -4.08 4.81 23.91
N GLN A 61 -3.06 4.45 23.13
CA GLN A 61 -1.65 4.53 23.53
C GLN A 61 -0.98 5.81 23.05
N PHE A 62 -1.32 6.28 21.85
CA PHE A 62 -0.69 7.41 21.19
C PHE A 62 -1.67 8.57 21.04
N HIS A 63 -1.22 9.75 21.44
CA HIS A 63 -1.98 10.99 21.25
C HIS A 63 -1.59 11.62 19.91
N GLU A 64 -2.58 11.80 19.04
CA GLU A 64 -2.37 12.36 17.70
C GLU A 64 -3.17 13.63 17.51
N SER A 65 -2.60 14.57 16.75
CA SER A 65 -3.32 15.77 16.33
C SER A 65 -3.97 15.55 14.98
N ARG A 66 -5.19 16.06 14.83
CA ARG A 66 -5.92 16.04 13.57
C ARG A 66 -5.14 16.83 12.52
N GLN A 67 -4.90 16.22 11.35
CA GLN A 67 -4.44 16.94 10.16
C GLN A 67 -5.65 17.49 9.39
N SER A 68 -5.86 18.79 9.41
CA SER A 68 -6.87 19.49 8.61
C SER A 68 -6.52 19.51 7.11
N PHE A 69 -7.48 19.91 6.26
CA PHE A 69 -7.22 20.12 4.83
C PHE A 69 -6.21 21.25 4.59
N LYS A 70 -6.29 22.33 5.38
CA LYS A 70 -5.37 23.48 5.27
C LYS A 70 -3.94 23.08 5.64
N GLU A 71 -3.76 22.33 6.72
CA GLU A 71 -2.44 21.84 7.13
C GLU A 71 -1.85 20.89 6.09
N TYR A 72 -2.67 20.01 5.49
CA TYR A 72 -2.22 19.15 4.40
C TYR A 72 -1.74 19.95 3.18
N VAL A 73 -2.46 21.00 2.78
CA VAL A 73 -2.03 21.85 1.67
C VAL A 73 -0.73 22.59 2.01
N ASN A 74 -0.64 23.12 3.23
CA ASN A 74 0.52 23.87 3.71
C ASN A 74 1.76 22.99 3.98
N SER A 75 1.61 21.66 4.07
CA SER A 75 2.75 20.75 4.25
C SER A 75 3.52 20.49 2.96
N GLU A 76 3.08 21.07 1.83
CA GLU A 76 3.69 20.90 0.51
C GLU A 76 3.96 19.42 0.17
N PRO A 77 2.90 18.58 0.19
CA PRO A 77 3.05 17.15 0.02
C PRO A 77 3.70 16.82 -1.33
N LEU A 78 4.38 15.67 -1.42
CA LEU A 78 4.89 15.19 -2.70
C LEU A 78 3.77 15.13 -3.73
N GLN A 79 4.04 15.69 -4.91
CA GLN A 79 3.14 15.75 -6.05
C GLN A 79 3.86 15.17 -7.27
N THR A 80 3.09 14.61 -8.20
CA THR A 80 3.63 14.32 -9.53
C THR A 80 3.94 15.62 -10.26
N THR A 81 5.06 15.65 -10.98
CA THR A 81 5.50 16.78 -11.78
C THR A 81 5.61 16.38 -13.25
N GLY A 82 6.08 17.31 -14.10
CA GLY A 82 6.45 16.96 -15.47
C GLY A 82 7.54 15.88 -15.57
N GLN A 83 8.36 15.71 -14.52
CA GLN A 83 9.42 14.71 -14.45
C GLN A 83 8.99 13.47 -13.65
N ARG A 84 8.48 13.65 -12.42
CA ARG A 84 8.09 12.54 -11.52
C ARG A 84 6.63 12.16 -11.69
N LYS A 85 6.35 10.99 -12.25
CA LYS A 85 4.98 10.62 -12.69
C LYS A 85 4.56 9.21 -12.27
N VAL A 86 5.48 8.38 -11.81
CA VAL A 86 5.24 6.94 -11.63
C VAL A 86 5.55 6.53 -10.19
N MET A 87 4.70 5.69 -9.59
CA MET A 87 5.05 4.97 -8.37
C MET A 87 5.82 3.71 -8.76
N VAL A 88 7.09 3.64 -8.37
CA VAL A 88 7.96 2.51 -8.73
C VAL A 88 8.05 1.55 -7.56
N PHE A 89 7.92 0.26 -7.83
CA PHE A 89 8.00 -0.82 -6.86
C PHE A 89 9.18 -1.73 -7.19
N GLN A 90 10.04 -1.97 -6.20
CA GLN A 90 11.21 -2.83 -6.29
C GLN A 90 10.95 -4.12 -5.50
N PRO A 91 10.65 -5.25 -6.15
CA PRO A 91 10.63 -6.53 -5.46
C PRO A 91 12.03 -6.85 -4.92
N VAL A 92 12.13 -7.23 -3.65
CA VAL A 92 13.38 -7.65 -3.00
C VAL A 92 13.14 -8.94 -2.23
N GLY A 93 13.73 -10.04 -2.67
CA GLY A 93 13.50 -11.39 -2.14
C GLY A 93 12.95 -12.35 -3.18
N GLU A 94 12.79 -13.61 -2.77
CA GLU A 94 12.29 -14.68 -3.63
C GLU A 94 10.81 -14.95 -3.33
N PHE A 95 9.94 -14.42 -4.17
CA PHE A 95 8.49 -14.56 -4.02
C PHE A 95 7.99 -15.88 -4.60
N SER A 96 7.08 -16.55 -3.89
CA SER A 96 6.28 -17.62 -4.50
C SER A 96 5.36 -17.06 -5.60
N GLU A 97 4.78 -17.94 -6.41
CA GLU A 97 3.81 -17.53 -7.44
C GLU A 97 2.60 -16.80 -6.84
N GLU A 98 2.05 -17.33 -5.74
CA GLU A 98 0.96 -16.71 -4.99
C GLU A 98 1.36 -15.34 -4.42
N GLU A 99 2.54 -15.25 -3.80
CA GLU A 99 3.04 -13.98 -3.24
C GLU A 99 3.20 -12.93 -4.33
N ARG A 100 3.71 -13.32 -5.50
CA ARG A 100 3.84 -12.43 -6.66
C ARG A 100 2.48 -11.94 -7.16
N GLU A 101 1.51 -12.84 -7.32
CA GLU A 101 0.16 -12.50 -7.77
C GLU A 101 -0.51 -11.48 -6.83
N LEU A 102 -0.40 -11.69 -5.51
CA LEU A 102 -0.98 -10.79 -4.51
C LEU A 102 -0.31 -9.41 -4.50
N VAL A 103 1.01 -9.37 -4.67
CA VAL A 103 1.76 -8.12 -4.78
C VAL A 103 1.36 -7.35 -6.04
N GLU A 104 1.26 -8.01 -7.19
CA GLU A 104 0.85 -7.38 -8.46
C GLU A 104 -0.57 -6.81 -8.38
N LYS A 105 -1.51 -7.54 -7.76
CA LYS A 105 -2.86 -7.06 -7.46
C LYS A 105 -2.85 -5.85 -6.54
N ALA A 106 -2.05 -5.86 -5.48
CA ALA A 106 -1.94 -4.72 -4.57
C ALA A 106 -1.30 -3.49 -5.22
N ILE A 107 -0.34 -3.67 -6.11
CA ILE A 107 0.26 -2.58 -6.90
C ILE A 107 -0.76 -2.00 -7.90
N THR A 108 -1.55 -2.87 -8.55
CA THR A 108 -2.67 -2.45 -9.41
C THR A 108 -3.69 -1.64 -8.61
N PHE A 109 -4.05 -2.12 -7.42
CA PHE A 109 -4.92 -1.39 -6.50
C PHE A 109 -4.35 -0.02 -6.14
N ALA A 110 -3.05 0.06 -5.84
CA ALA A 110 -2.37 1.33 -5.54
C ALA A 110 -2.48 2.31 -6.71
N SER A 111 -2.28 1.84 -7.94
CA SER A 111 -2.41 2.67 -9.14
C SER A 111 -3.77 3.32 -9.25
N ILE A 112 -4.83 2.55 -9.04
CA ILE A 112 -6.22 3.02 -9.01
C ILE A 112 -6.45 3.95 -7.82
N TRP A 113 -5.97 3.57 -6.63
CA TRP A 113 -6.23 4.28 -5.39
C TRP A 113 -5.59 5.67 -5.38
N PHE A 114 -4.40 5.83 -5.95
CA PHE A 114 -3.71 7.12 -6.03
C PHE A 114 -3.98 7.86 -7.36
N ASP A 115 -4.54 7.19 -8.36
CA ASP A 115 -4.55 7.66 -9.75
C ASP A 115 -3.14 8.07 -10.22
N ILE A 116 -2.20 7.14 -10.04
CA ILE A 116 -0.80 7.28 -10.44
C ILE A 116 -0.38 6.00 -11.16
N PRO A 117 0.21 6.09 -12.36
CA PRO A 117 0.80 4.92 -13.02
C PRO A 117 1.82 4.23 -12.12
N THR A 118 1.83 2.91 -12.12
CA THR A 118 2.76 2.10 -11.33
C THR A 118 3.71 1.33 -12.24
N ARG A 119 4.93 1.07 -11.75
CA ARG A 119 5.93 0.27 -12.46
C ARG A 119 6.63 -0.67 -11.49
N ILE A 120 6.78 -1.93 -11.88
CA ILE A 120 7.49 -2.96 -11.11
C ILE A 120 8.86 -3.15 -11.74
N GLU A 121 9.91 -3.04 -10.95
CA GLU A 121 11.29 -3.29 -11.36
C GLU A 121 11.65 -4.77 -11.32
N ASN A 122 12.76 -5.13 -11.97
CA ASN A 122 13.33 -6.47 -11.87
C ASN A 122 13.66 -6.80 -10.41
N GLY A 123 13.30 -8.00 -9.96
CA GLY A 123 13.55 -8.47 -8.60
C GLY A 123 15.03 -8.45 -8.21
N LEU A 124 15.29 -8.10 -6.96
CA LEU A 124 16.63 -8.10 -6.36
C LEU A 124 16.70 -9.10 -5.20
N PRO A 125 17.88 -9.68 -4.91
CA PRO A 125 18.03 -10.55 -3.75
C PRO A 125 17.98 -9.76 -2.43
N LEU A 126 17.58 -10.45 -1.37
CA LEU A 126 17.76 -9.96 0.00
C LEU A 126 19.26 -9.96 0.39
N PRO A 127 19.70 -9.07 1.29
CA PRO A 127 21.11 -8.98 1.65
C PRO A 127 21.57 -10.19 2.46
N GLU A 128 22.65 -10.85 2.03
CA GLU A 128 23.13 -12.08 2.67
C GLU A 128 23.88 -11.87 3.99
N LYS A 129 24.44 -10.67 4.25
CA LYS A 129 25.30 -10.39 5.42
C LYS A 129 25.12 -8.95 5.93
N GLY A 130 25.35 -8.76 7.23
CA GLY A 130 25.44 -7.45 7.89
C GLY A 130 24.13 -6.71 8.13
N TRP A 131 23.05 -7.11 7.43
CA TRP A 131 21.74 -6.45 7.48
C TRP A 131 20.62 -7.40 7.89
N GLN A 132 20.96 -8.47 8.61
CA GLN A 132 20.00 -9.49 9.01
C GLN A 132 20.26 -10.02 10.41
N ARG A 133 19.20 -10.53 11.05
CA ARG A 133 19.26 -11.32 12.27
C ARG A 133 18.35 -12.54 12.17
N ILE A 134 18.63 -13.55 12.98
CA ILE A 134 17.83 -14.78 13.02
C ILE A 134 16.98 -14.76 14.29
N ARG A 135 15.67 -15.02 14.14
CA ARG A 135 14.75 -15.10 15.25
C ARG A 135 13.97 -16.41 15.23
N GLN A 136 13.97 -17.12 16.35
CA GLN A 136 13.08 -18.25 16.56
C GLN A 136 11.75 -17.75 17.12
N PHE A 137 10.66 -18.07 16.44
CA PHE A 137 9.31 -17.81 16.93
C PHE A 137 8.71 -19.11 17.49
N PRO A 138 7.95 -19.08 18.60
CA PRO A 138 7.33 -20.28 19.17
C PRO A 138 6.36 -21.00 18.23
N TRP A 139 5.78 -20.30 17.27
CA TRP A 139 4.82 -20.82 16.29
C TRP A 139 5.44 -21.12 14.91
N GLN A 140 6.77 -21.07 14.80
CA GLN A 140 7.49 -21.37 13.57
C GLN A 140 8.37 -22.60 13.75
N ASP A 141 8.29 -23.54 12.82
CA ASP A 141 9.12 -24.76 12.84
C ASP A 141 10.60 -24.47 12.60
N LYS A 142 10.90 -23.37 11.88
CA LYS A 142 12.26 -22.95 11.53
C LYS A 142 12.50 -21.52 12.00
N PRO A 143 13.75 -21.15 12.32
CA PRO A 143 14.11 -19.76 12.56
C PRO A 143 13.79 -18.90 11.32
N VAL A 144 13.31 -17.69 11.57
CA VAL A 144 13.00 -16.69 10.54
C VAL A 144 14.13 -15.67 10.49
N THR A 145 14.60 -15.36 9.29
CA THR A 145 15.52 -14.25 9.06
C THR A 145 14.76 -12.93 8.98
N GLN A 146 15.15 -11.96 9.80
CA GLN A 146 14.66 -10.58 9.73
C GLN A 146 15.74 -9.68 9.12
N TYR A 147 15.35 -8.69 8.34
CA TYR A 147 16.21 -7.79 7.59
C TYR A 147 16.06 -6.35 8.08
N ARG A 148 17.18 -5.65 8.19
CA ARG A 148 17.22 -4.30 8.72
C ARG A 148 16.76 -3.30 7.66
N THR A 149 15.78 -2.46 8.00
CA THR A 149 15.20 -1.48 7.05
C THR A 149 16.21 -0.47 6.53
N ASP A 150 17.24 -0.13 7.31
CA ASP A 150 18.33 0.77 6.92
C ASP A 150 19.03 0.34 5.62
N TYR A 151 19.16 -0.96 5.37
CA TYR A 151 19.71 -1.47 4.11
C TYR A 151 18.92 -0.95 2.91
N PHE A 152 17.60 -1.02 3.01
CA PHE A 152 16.70 -0.61 1.93
C PHE A 152 16.69 0.90 1.78
N LEU A 153 16.53 1.62 2.90
CA LEU A 153 16.28 3.06 2.91
C LEU A 153 17.53 3.91 2.71
N ASN A 154 18.70 3.42 3.11
CA ASN A 154 19.95 4.20 3.06
C ASN A 154 20.92 3.71 1.99
N LEU A 155 20.79 2.47 1.49
CA LEU A 155 21.71 1.91 0.50
C LEU A 155 21.00 1.52 -0.81
N LEU A 156 20.04 0.59 -0.73
CA LEU A 156 19.47 -0.04 -1.92
C LEU A 156 18.63 0.95 -2.75
N LEU A 157 17.63 1.57 -2.15
CA LEU A 157 16.68 2.42 -2.87
C LEU A 157 17.29 3.75 -3.31
N PRO A 158 18.07 4.48 -2.48
CA PRO A 158 18.66 5.74 -2.91
C PRO A 158 19.61 5.61 -4.11
N SER A 159 20.37 4.51 -4.19
CA SER A 159 21.29 4.27 -5.31
C SER A 159 20.60 3.85 -6.62
N ARG A 160 19.29 3.56 -6.55
CA ARG A 160 18.49 3.05 -7.67
C ARG A 160 17.25 3.89 -7.96
N LEU A 161 17.07 5.02 -7.26
CA LEU A 161 15.89 5.86 -7.36
C LEU A 161 15.72 6.35 -8.81
N PRO A 162 14.66 5.94 -9.53
CA PRO A 162 14.44 6.41 -10.89
C PRO A 162 14.06 7.89 -10.91
N ASP A 163 14.55 8.62 -11.92
CA ASP A 163 14.29 10.06 -12.07
C ASP A 163 12.78 10.38 -12.24
N ASP A 164 12.02 9.45 -12.81
CA ASP A 164 10.58 9.56 -13.03
C ASP A 164 9.73 9.11 -11.84
N ALA A 165 10.35 8.63 -10.76
CA ALA A 165 9.64 8.13 -9.60
C ALA A 165 9.10 9.28 -8.73
N VAL A 166 7.80 9.28 -8.47
CA VAL A 166 7.23 10.10 -7.39
C VAL A 166 7.51 9.47 -6.03
N CYS A 167 7.43 8.14 -5.97
CA CYS A 167 7.76 7.30 -4.83
C CYS A 167 8.47 6.05 -5.36
N TYR A 168 9.46 5.55 -4.63
CA TYR A 168 10.15 4.30 -4.93
C TYR A 168 10.13 3.36 -3.72
N LEU A 169 9.44 2.24 -3.88
CA LEU A 169 9.02 1.38 -2.79
C LEU A 169 9.58 -0.02 -2.95
N ALA A 170 10.43 -0.47 -2.02
CA ALA A 170 10.76 -1.88 -1.93
C ALA A 170 9.56 -2.66 -1.39
N VAL A 171 9.21 -3.77 -2.06
CA VAL A 171 8.28 -4.77 -1.54
C VAL A 171 9.08 -6.03 -1.30
N THR A 172 8.99 -6.61 -0.10
CA THR A 172 9.76 -7.80 0.28
C THR A 172 8.88 -8.84 0.96
N ASN A 173 9.24 -10.12 0.82
CA ASN A 173 8.73 -11.20 1.65
C ASN A 173 9.71 -11.56 2.80
N GLY A 174 10.79 -10.80 2.98
CA GLY A 174 11.62 -10.85 4.18
C GLY A 174 10.95 -10.12 5.34
N ASP A 175 11.05 -10.67 6.55
CA ASP A 175 10.58 -9.98 7.75
C ASP A 175 11.48 -8.78 8.06
N LEU A 176 10.94 -7.67 8.58
CA LEU A 176 11.69 -6.41 8.73
C LEU A 176 11.86 -6.00 10.18
N TYR A 177 12.98 -5.34 10.50
CA TYR A 177 13.18 -4.66 11.78
C TYR A 177 13.92 -3.33 11.59
N PRO A 178 13.58 -2.26 12.35
CA PRO A 178 14.17 -0.95 12.17
C PRO A 178 15.49 -0.78 12.91
N GLU A 179 15.56 -1.29 14.14
CA GLU A 179 16.72 -1.22 15.02
C GLU A 179 16.71 -2.40 16.01
N GLU A 180 17.83 -2.64 16.70
CA GLU A 180 18.02 -3.85 17.51
C GLU A 180 17.02 -3.97 18.68
N SER A 181 16.59 -2.84 19.25
CA SER A 181 15.60 -2.74 20.33
C SER A 181 14.17 -3.09 19.92
N TRP A 182 13.87 -3.17 18.61
CA TRP A 182 12.51 -3.39 18.11
C TRP A 182 12.30 -4.84 17.67
N ASN A 183 11.05 -5.31 17.83
CA ASN A 183 10.68 -6.66 17.43
C ASN A 183 10.59 -6.82 15.91
N PHE A 184 9.85 -5.93 15.26
CA PHE A 184 9.67 -5.89 13.80
C PHE A 184 8.97 -4.59 13.40
N VAL A 185 8.91 -4.33 12.09
CA VAL A 185 7.99 -3.37 11.47
C VAL A 185 7.35 -4.01 10.23
N PHE A 186 6.14 -3.57 9.87
CA PHE A 186 5.55 -3.95 8.58
C PHE A 186 6.19 -3.20 7.41
N GLY A 187 6.76 -2.03 7.68
CA GLY A 187 7.57 -1.27 6.76
C GLY A 187 8.08 0.01 7.37
N GLN A 188 8.85 0.77 6.59
CA GLN A 188 9.39 2.05 6.99
C GLN A 188 9.64 2.90 5.75
N ALA A 189 9.41 4.21 5.84
CA ALA A 189 9.61 5.14 4.74
C ALA A 189 10.43 6.37 5.17
N THR A 190 11.16 6.95 4.22
CA THR A 190 11.82 8.25 4.36
C THR A 190 11.11 9.24 3.44
N LEU A 191 10.14 9.97 4.00
CA LEU A 191 9.26 10.88 3.26
C LEU A 191 10.04 11.91 2.43
N SER A 192 11.10 12.50 3.00
CA SER A 192 11.93 13.50 2.33
C SER A 192 12.72 12.96 1.12
N ARG A 193 12.95 11.65 1.06
CA ARG A 193 13.69 10.98 -0.02
C ARG A 193 12.77 10.26 -1.00
N GLY A 194 11.48 10.19 -0.74
CA GLY A 194 10.52 9.47 -1.59
C GLY A 194 10.80 7.97 -1.69
N VAL A 195 11.44 7.37 -0.68
CA VAL A 195 11.73 5.92 -0.63
C VAL A 195 11.07 5.24 0.55
N GLY A 196 10.67 3.97 0.40
CA GLY A 196 10.09 3.16 1.46
C GLY A 196 10.29 1.67 1.25
N VAL A 197 10.19 0.87 2.31
CA VAL A 197 10.21 -0.60 2.24
C VAL A 197 9.04 -1.17 3.01
N TYR A 198 8.34 -2.16 2.44
CA TYR A 198 7.24 -2.88 3.08
C TYR A 198 7.43 -4.39 2.95
N SER A 199 7.15 -5.09 4.05
CA SER A 199 7.12 -6.54 4.10
C SER A 199 5.70 -7.06 4.00
N ILE A 200 5.48 -8.04 3.12
CA ILE A 200 4.21 -8.74 3.04
C ILE A 200 4.12 -9.94 3.98
N ILE A 201 5.25 -10.42 4.52
CA ILE A 201 5.35 -11.79 5.07
C ILE A 201 4.40 -12.01 6.25
N ARG A 202 4.22 -10.98 7.08
CA ARG A 202 3.39 -11.04 8.28
C ARG A 202 1.88 -10.99 8.00
N TYR A 203 1.47 -10.77 6.76
CA TYR A 203 0.05 -10.79 6.39
C TYR A 203 -0.45 -12.18 6.00
N PHE A 204 0.47 -13.12 5.75
CA PHE A 204 0.11 -14.50 5.44
C PHE A 204 -0.16 -15.30 6.72
N PRO A 205 -1.29 -16.04 6.81
CA PRO A 205 -1.60 -16.91 7.94
C PRO A 205 -0.46 -17.90 8.27
N LYS A 206 0.23 -18.43 7.25
CA LYS A 206 1.38 -19.34 7.40
C LYS A 206 2.50 -18.76 8.28
N PHE A 207 2.69 -17.43 8.29
CA PHE A 207 3.68 -16.78 9.14
C PHE A 207 3.34 -16.88 10.64
N TRP A 208 2.07 -17.06 10.97
CA TRP A 208 1.58 -17.18 12.34
C TRP A 208 1.32 -18.64 12.75
N GLY A 209 1.71 -19.60 11.91
CA GLY A 209 1.40 -21.02 12.12
C GLY A 209 -0.10 -21.33 11.97
N GLU A 210 -0.87 -20.41 11.37
CA GLU A 210 -2.30 -20.55 11.17
C GLU A 210 -2.58 -21.40 9.92
N LYS A 211 -3.68 -22.16 9.98
CA LYS A 211 -4.15 -22.93 8.82
C LYS A 211 -4.78 -21.99 7.80
N GLU A 212 -4.43 -22.20 6.54
CA GLU A 212 -5.11 -21.51 5.46
C GLU A 212 -6.55 -22.04 5.31
N SER A 213 -7.45 -21.11 5.04
CA SER A 213 -8.85 -21.36 4.72
C SER A 213 -9.14 -20.86 3.31
N GLY A 214 -10.31 -21.19 2.77
CA GLY A 214 -10.72 -20.68 1.45
C GLY A 214 -10.78 -19.15 1.33
N SER A 215 -10.79 -18.42 2.45
CA SER A 215 -10.78 -16.94 2.46
C SER A 215 -9.41 -16.33 2.77
N SER A 216 -8.39 -17.14 3.10
CA SER A 216 -7.06 -16.65 3.49
C SER A 216 -6.44 -15.75 2.43
N GLN A 217 -6.51 -16.13 1.15
CA GLN A 217 -5.94 -15.34 0.06
C GLN A 217 -6.60 -13.96 -0.07
N ILE A 218 -7.93 -13.88 0.06
CA ILE A 218 -8.70 -12.61 -0.01
C ILE A 218 -8.35 -11.72 1.18
N ILE A 219 -8.24 -12.29 2.39
CA ILE A 219 -7.84 -11.56 3.60
C ILE A 219 -6.41 -11.03 3.46
N THR A 220 -5.48 -11.85 2.98
CA THR A 220 -4.09 -11.44 2.74
C THR A 220 -4.02 -10.33 1.70
N LEU A 221 -4.72 -10.46 0.55
CA LEU A 221 -4.79 -9.40 -0.45
C LEU A 221 -5.31 -8.09 0.15
N ARG A 222 -6.42 -8.14 0.89
CA ARG A 222 -7.00 -6.98 1.56
C ARG A 222 -6.00 -6.29 2.48
N ARG A 223 -5.27 -7.06 3.27
CA ARG A 223 -4.24 -6.55 4.20
C ARG A 223 -3.05 -5.92 3.45
N ILE A 224 -2.57 -6.54 2.37
CA ILE A 224 -1.48 -5.99 1.55
C ILE A 224 -1.92 -4.69 0.86
N CYS A 225 -3.12 -4.67 0.26
CA CYS A 225 -3.69 -3.45 -0.33
C CYS A 225 -3.80 -2.32 0.70
N LYS A 226 -4.22 -2.63 1.92
CA LYS A 226 -4.37 -1.68 3.03
C LYS A 226 -3.03 -1.06 3.40
N VAL A 227 -2.05 -1.87 3.78
CA VAL A 227 -0.76 -1.36 4.24
C VAL A 227 -0.06 -0.58 3.13
N LEU A 228 -0.05 -1.10 1.90
CA LEU A 228 0.65 -0.45 0.80
C LEU A 228 0.08 0.94 0.53
N THR A 229 -1.25 1.08 0.52
CA THR A 229 -1.91 2.38 0.32
C THR A 229 -1.87 3.29 1.55
N HIS A 230 -1.84 2.74 2.76
CA HIS A 230 -1.65 3.52 3.98
C HIS A 230 -0.28 4.21 3.97
N GLU A 231 0.77 3.42 3.76
CA GLU A 231 2.13 3.90 3.85
C GLU A 231 2.54 4.78 2.66
N ALA A 232 2.15 4.40 1.44
CA ALA A 232 2.30 5.28 0.28
C ALA A 232 1.46 6.57 0.43
N GLY A 233 0.36 6.52 1.19
CA GLY A 233 -0.42 7.70 1.57
C GLY A 233 0.40 8.68 2.40
N HIS A 234 1.19 8.19 3.36
CA HIS A 234 2.14 9.02 4.11
C HIS A 234 3.17 9.70 3.21
N MET A 235 3.69 8.99 2.20
CA MET A 235 4.60 9.59 1.21
C MET A 235 3.98 10.76 0.45
N LEU A 236 2.66 10.72 0.21
CA LEU A 236 1.90 11.81 -0.40
C LEU A 236 1.31 12.79 0.64
N GLY A 237 1.85 12.78 1.86
CA GLY A 237 1.58 13.73 2.94
C GLY A 237 0.29 13.47 3.73
N LEU A 238 -0.43 12.37 3.49
CA LEU A 238 -1.59 12.03 4.31
C LEU A 238 -1.12 11.63 5.70
N GLY A 239 -1.50 12.37 6.73
CA GLY A 239 -1.29 11.96 8.12
C GLY A 239 -2.31 10.90 8.55
N HIS A 240 -2.13 10.36 9.77
CA HIS A 240 -3.15 9.51 10.36
C HIS A 240 -4.50 10.25 10.46
N CYS A 241 -5.58 9.53 10.16
CA CYS A 241 -6.94 10.03 10.31
C CYS A 241 -7.46 9.62 11.70
N ILE A 242 -7.94 10.59 12.47
CA ILE A 242 -8.59 10.36 13.77
C ILE A 242 -10.07 10.75 13.78
N ASP A 243 -10.59 11.23 12.64
CA ASP A 243 -11.97 11.72 12.53
C ASP A 243 -12.99 10.61 12.17
N TYR A 244 -12.56 9.63 11.36
CA TYR A 244 -13.42 8.60 10.76
C TYR A 244 -12.74 7.25 10.71
N LEU A 245 -13.52 6.18 10.59
CA LEU A 245 -13.01 4.91 10.06
C LEU A 245 -12.50 5.12 8.63
N CYS A 246 -11.19 4.99 8.46
CA CYS A 246 -10.46 5.34 7.26
C CYS A 246 -9.24 4.43 7.09
N ASN A 247 -8.84 4.15 5.85
CA ASN A 247 -7.58 3.44 5.57
C ASN A 247 -6.36 4.12 6.20
N MET A 248 -6.41 5.43 6.43
CA MET A 248 -5.34 6.20 7.07
C MET A 248 -5.39 6.19 8.61
N ASN A 249 -6.20 5.36 9.26
CA ASN A 249 -6.14 5.25 10.73
C ASN A 249 -4.84 4.57 11.15
N GLY A 250 -4.15 5.12 12.16
CA GLY A 250 -3.06 4.40 12.83
C GLY A 250 -3.57 3.10 13.45
N SER A 251 -2.70 2.10 13.57
CA SER A 251 -3.06 0.78 14.09
C SER A 251 -1.92 0.15 14.87
N ASN A 252 -2.27 -0.49 15.98
CA ASN A 252 -1.32 -1.15 16.87
C ASN A 252 -1.33 -2.69 16.76
N SER A 253 -2.26 -3.26 15.98
CA SER A 253 -2.39 -4.70 15.79
C SER A 253 -3.05 -5.06 14.45
N LEU A 254 -2.88 -6.31 13.99
CA LEU A 254 -3.55 -6.79 12.78
C LEU A 254 -5.07 -6.78 12.93
N GLU A 255 -5.58 -7.11 14.12
CA GLU A 255 -7.00 -7.13 14.43
C GLU A 255 -7.60 -5.72 14.43
N GLU A 256 -6.86 -4.72 14.92
CA GLU A 256 -7.28 -3.33 14.77
C GLU A 256 -7.29 -2.91 13.30
N SER A 257 -6.22 -3.19 12.56
CA SER A 257 -6.13 -2.86 11.13
C SER A 257 -7.25 -3.51 10.32
N ASP A 258 -7.58 -4.78 10.57
CA ASP A 258 -8.62 -5.52 9.86
C ASP A 258 -10.01 -4.91 10.04
N ARG A 259 -10.31 -4.36 11.22
CA ARG A 259 -11.58 -3.65 11.51
C ARG A 259 -11.69 -2.31 10.77
N ARG A 260 -10.60 -1.73 10.28
CA ARG A 260 -10.62 -0.48 9.49
C ARG A 260 -10.97 -0.77 8.02
N PRO A 261 -11.58 0.15 7.28
CA PRO A 261 -11.92 -0.07 5.87
C PRO A 261 -10.74 0.25 4.94
N LEU A 262 -10.77 -0.25 3.70
CA LEU A 262 -9.81 0.11 2.64
C LEU A 262 -10.02 1.52 2.04
N ARG A 263 -11.15 2.15 2.36
CA ARG A 263 -11.57 3.43 1.78
C ARG A 263 -11.00 4.64 2.51
N LEU A 264 -10.89 5.75 1.79
CA LEU A 264 -10.68 7.07 2.37
C LEU A 264 -11.98 7.66 2.88
N CYS A 265 -11.92 8.36 4.01
CA CYS A 265 -13.01 9.24 4.46
C CYS A 265 -13.09 10.50 3.57
N PRO A 266 -14.15 11.32 3.67
CA PRO A 266 -14.32 12.50 2.81
C PRO A 266 -13.14 13.48 2.91
N LEU A 267 -12.61 13.68 4.12
CA LEU A 267 -11.47 14.59 4.34
C LEU A 267 -10.18 14.07 3.69
N CYS A 268 -9.83 12.80 3.87
CA CYS A 268 -8.63 12.24 3.26
C CYS A 268 -8.77 12.09 1.74
N LEU A 269 -9.99 11.78 1.25
CA LEU A 269 -10.29 11.80 -0.18
C LEU A 269 -10.13 13.21 -0.75
N LYS A 270 -10.60 14.24 -0.05
CA LYS A 270 -10.44 15.65 -0.44
C LYS A 270 -8.97 16.05 -0.56
N LYS A 271 -8.14 15.66 0.42
CA LYS A 271 -6.69 15.90 0.40
C LYS A 271 -6.04 15.24 -0.83
N LEU A 272 -6.33 13.96 -1.04
CA LEU A 272 -5.76 13.22 -2.16
C LEU A 272 -6.26 13.75 -3.52
N GLN A 273 -7.56 14.03 -3.65
CA GLN A 273 -8.13 14.60 -4.87
C GLN A 273 -7.54 15.98 -5.16
N TRP A 274 -7.30 16.80 -4.13
CA TRP A 274 -6.59 18.07 -4.32
C TRP A 274 -5.17 17.87 -4.84
N ASN A 275 -4.45 16.86 -4.36
CA ASN A 275 -3.08 16.54 -4.81
C ASN A 275 -3.05 15.99 -6.23
N ARG A 276 -3.97 15.07 -6.55
CA ARG A 276 -3.93 14.25 -7.78
C ARG A 276 -4.80 14.76 -8.92
N LYS A 277 -5.83 15.55 -8.60
CA LYS A 277 -6.83 16.07 -9.54
C LYS A 277 -7.52 14.98 -10.39
N PHE A 278 -7.61 13.76 -9.86
CA PHE A 278 -8.31 12.66 -10.55
C PHE A 278 -9.81 12.91 -10.63
N ASP A 279 -10.44 12.23 -11.59
CA ASP A 279 -11.89 12.13 -11.65
C ASP A 279 -12.41 11.16 -10.58
N VAL A 280 -13.32 11.62 -9.72
CA VAL A 280 -13.76 10.84 -8.56
C VAL A 280 -14.67 9.68 -8.96
N ILE A 281 -15.48 9.83 -10.01
CA ILE A 281 -16.39 8.79 -10.50
C ILE A 281 -15.58 7.69 -11.16
N GLU A 282 -14.69 8.03 -12.08
CA GLU A 282 -13.81 7.08 -12.77
C GLU A 282 -12.97 6.28 -11.77
N ARG A 283 -12.41 6.96 -10.76
CA ARG A 283 -11.66 6.28 -9.69
C ARG A 283 -12.54 5.29 -8.93
N TYR A 284 -13.75 5.67 -8.53
CA TYR A 284 -14.66 4.75 -7.82
C TYR A 284 -15.14 3.60 -8.70
N GLU A 285 -15.34 3.80 -10.00
CA GLU A 285 -15.66 2.71 -10.95
C GLU A 285 -14.52 1.70 -11.05
N LYS A 286 -13.27 2.16 -11.22
CA LYS A 286 -12.09 1.29 -11.23
C LYS A 286 -11.93 0.53 -9.90
N LEU A 287 -12.16 1.19 -8.76
CA LEU A 287 -12.14 0.53 -7.45
C LEU A 287 -13.24 -0.54 -7.34
N TYR A 288 -14.46 -0.23 -7.77
CA TYR A 288 -15.56 -1.20 -7.79
C TYR A 288 -15.20 -2.45 -8.60
N THR A 289 -14.70 -2.27 -9.83
CA THR A 289 -14.25 -3.37 -10.68
C THR A 289 -13.16 -4.20 -10.00
N PHE A 290 -12.14 -3.54 -9.43
CA PHE A 290 -11.08 -4.23 -8.71
C PHE A 290 -11.63 -5.08 -7.54
N PHE A 291 -12.54 -4.53 -6.74
CA PHE A 291 -13.13 -5.25 -5.60
C PHE A 291 -13.97 -6.45 -6.06
N GLN A 292 -14.73 -6.28 -7.15
CA GLN A 292 -15.54 -7.34 -7.74
C GLN A 292 -14.68 -8.51 -8.24
N GLU A 293 -13.63 -8.21 -9.01
CA GLU A 293 -12.71 -9.21 -9.59
C GLU A 293 -11.91 -9.98 -8.54
N ASN A 294 -11.66 -9.36 -7.39
CA ASN A 294 -10.83 -9.93 -6.32
C ASN A 294 -11.64 -10.44 -5.11
N GLY A 295 -12.97 -10.51 -5.21
CA GLY A 295 -13.82 -11.07 -4.16
C GLY A 295 -13.90 -10.25 -2.87
N LEU A 296 -13.57 -8.95 -2.91
CA LEU A 296 -13.62 -8.04 -1.76
C LEU A 296 -15.05 -7.50 -1.57
N LYS A 297 -15.94 -8.37 -1.09
CA LYS A 297 -17.39 -8.15 -1.10
C LYS A 297 -17.89 -6.97 -0.27
N GLU A 298 -17.27 -6.71 0.88
CA GLU A 298 -17.63 -5.56 1.71
C GLU A 298 -17.30 -4.25 0.99
N GLU A 299 -16.09 -4.16 0.43
CA GLU A 299 -15.63 -3.00 -0.33
C GLU A 299 -16.40 -2.80 -1.63
N GLU A 300 -16.72 -3.88 -2.35
CA GLU A 300 -17.56 -3.89 -3.55
C GLU A 300 -18.93 -3.26 -3.25
N ALA A 301 -19.64 -3.78 -2.23
CA ALA A 301 -20.98 -3.34 -1.88
C ALA A 301 -21.02 -1.88 -1.42
N TRP A 302 -20.08 -1.47 -0.58
CA TRP A 302 -20.00 -0.07 -0.14
C TRP A 302 -19.70 0.87 -1.31
N THR A 303 -18.77 0.49 -2.19
CA THR A 303 -18.36 1.32 -3.33
C THR A 303 -19.51 1.48 -4.33
N ALA A 304 -20.27 0.41 -4.61
CA ALA A 304 -21.44 0.46 -5.47
C ALA A 304 -22.51 1.43 -4.93
N SER A 305 -22.81 1.36 -3.64
CA SER A 305 -23.75 2.26 -2.96
C SER A 305 -23.30 3.72 -3.07
N ARG A 306 -22.02 3.99 -2.77
CA ARG A 306 -21.44 5.33 -2.83
C ARG A 306 -21.46 5.91 -4.24
N LEU A 307 -21.08 5.12 -5.24
CA LEU A 307 -21.05 5.51 -6.64
C LEU A 307 -22.46 5.91 -7.14
N LYS A 308 -23.49 5.14 -6.78
CA LYS A 308 -24.89 5.45 -7.11
C LYS A 308 -25.32 6.81 -6.56
N LYS A 309 -24.95 7.13 -5.32
CA LYS A 309 -25.28 8.42 -4.70
C LYS A 309 -24.56 9.59 -5.35
N ILE A 310 -23.25 9.45 -5.64
CA ILE A 310 -22.47 10.49 -6.33
C ILE A 310 -23.07 10.78 -7.70
N LYS A 311 -23.37 9.75 -8.50
CA LYS A 311 -23.94 9.92 -9.85
C LYS A 311 -25.35 10.52 -9.87
N ALA A 312 -26.09 10.44 -8.76
CA ALA A 312 -27.42 11.01 -8.64
C ALA A 312 -27.41 12.53 -8.32
N VAL A 313 -26.25 13.09 -7.98
CA VAL A 313 -26.10 14.54 -7.78
C VAL A 313 -26.15 15.24 -9.13
N GLN A 314 -27.08 16.20 -9.24
CA GLN A 314 -27.27 17.08 -10.39
C GLN A 314 -26.33 18.28 -10.32
#